data_AF-A0A7S3TG39-F1
#
_entry.id   AF-A0A7S3TG39-F1
#
_cell.length_a   1.000
_cell.length_b   1.000
_cell.length_c   1.000
_cell.angle_alpha   90.00
_cell.angle_beta   90.00
_cell.angle_gamma   90.00
#
_symmetry.space_group_name_H-M   'P 1'
#
loop_
_entity.id
_entity.type
_entity.pdbx_description
1 polymer ?
#
loop_
_entity_poly.entity_id
_entity_poly.type
_entity_poly.pdbx_seq_one_letter_code
_entity_poly.pdbx_strand_id
1 'polypeptide(L)'
;ADWPTVAFAIVLTKDGPYLDGAAVLAEAVMGSWRGPNSSSSGAPGGAASQPAVDYELVAIVARNVTASRPVLRFLGYRVLQRPLPVAVADIAPGFLRDRIAARGCCGADELLKLWAYSLAEYSRVLLLDMDSLVLRNLDELFFANRPAAAGGGRVRGLAAAALTAAE
;
A
#
# COMPACT_ATOMS: atom_id res chain seq x y z
N ALA A 1 -21.14 3.30 -11.14
CA ALA A 1 -20.57 2.31 -10.20
C ALA A 1 -19.18 2.80 -9.93
N ASP A 2 -18.95 3.36 -8.73
CA ASP A 2 -17.63 3.85 -8.37
C ASP A 2 -16.75 2.63 -8.14
N TRP A 3 -15.85 2.38 -9.10
CA TRP A 3 -14.91 1.28 -9.00
C TRP A 3 -13.99 1.55 -7.81
N PRO A 4 -13.65 0.52 -7.02
CA PRO A 4 -12.79 0.71 -5.87
C PRO A 4 -11.39 1.12 -6.36
N THR A 5 -10.95 2.33 -5.98
CA THR A 5 -9.58 2.77 -6.24
C THR A 5 -8.62 1.95 -5.40
N VAL A 6 -7.53 1.51 -6.02
CA VAL A 6 -6.40 0.88 -5.34
C VAL A 6 -5.21 1.84 -5.31
N ALA A 7 -4.25 1.62 -4.41
CA ALA A 7 -3.04 2.46 -4.38
C ALA A 7 -1.77 1.65 -4.48
N PHE A 8 -0.80 2.19 -5.22
CA PHE A 8 0.61 1.84 -5.07
C PHE A 8 1.27 2.91 -4.21
N ALA A 9 1.67 2.54 -3.00
CA ALA A 9 2.27 3.45 -2.04
C ALA A 9 3.78 3.27 -1.97
N ILE A 10 4.50 4.38 -1.81
CA ILE A 10 5.93 4.43 -1.49
C ILE A 10 6.17 5.29 -0.24
N VAL A 11 7.33 5.14 0.38
CA VAL A 11 7.79 6.00 1.48
C VAL A 11 9.10 6.67 1.12
N LEU A 12 9.17 8.00 1.29
CA LEU A 12 10.40 8.76 1.16
C LEU A 12 10.75 9.43 2.51
N THR A 13 11.94 9.13 3.02
CA THR A 13 12.38 9.56 4.36
C THR A 13 13.39 10.72 4.34
N LYS A 14 13.98 11.02 3.17
CA LYS A 14 14.93 12.12 2.98
C LYS A 14 14.97 12.60 1.53
N ASP A 15 15.31 13.86 1.35
CA ASP A 15 15.65 14.40 0.03
C ASP A 15 17.00 13.80 -0.45
N GLY A 16 17.18 13.64 -1.76
CA GLY A 16 18.41 13.11 -2.33
C GLY A 16 18.20 12.30 -3.62
N PRO A 17 19.21 11.53 -4.06
CA PRO A 17 19.21 10.81 -5.34
C PRO A 17 18.23 9.62 -5.39
N TYR A 18 17.46 9.38 -4.32
CA TYR A 18 16.51 8.27 -4.24
C TYR A 18 15.28 8.46 -5.16
N LEU A 19 15.08 9.67 -5.68
CA LEU A 19 13.98 9.98 -6.59
C LEU A 19 14.00 9.15 -7.87
N ASP A 20 15.17 8.71 -8.33
CA ASP A 20 15.29 7.85 -9.50
C ASP A 20 14.56 6.52 -9.28
N GLY A 21 14.62 5.97 -8.05
CA GLY A 21 13.87 4.76 -7.68
C GLY A 21 12.36 4.97 -7.73
N ALA A 22 11.87 6.13 -7.26
CA ALA A 22 10.44 6.47 -7.36
C ALA A 22 10.01 6.64 -8.83
N ALA A 23 10.84 7.28 -9.66
CA ALA A 23 10.55 7.46 -11.08
C ALA A 23 10.52 6.12 -11.82
N VAL A 24 11.53 5.27 -11.64
CA VAL A 24 11.60 3.94 -12.26
C VAL A 24 10.42 3.08 -11.82
N LEU A 25 10.08 3.10 -10.53
CA LEU A 25 8.94 2.33 -10.02
C LEU A 25 7.61 2.85 -10.56
N ALA A 26 7.40 4.16 -10.62
CA ALA A 26 6.20 4.75 -11.21
C ALA A 26 6.04 4.33 -12.66
N GLU A 27 7.10 4.47 -13.48
CA GLU A 27 7.10 4.04 -14.89
C GLU A 27 6.84 2.54 -15.03
N ALA A 28 7.42 1.71 -14.16
CA ALA A 28 7.22 0.27 -14.16
C ALA A 28 5.76 -0.11 -13.82
N VAL A 29 5.14 0.57 -12.85
CA VAL A 29 3.71 0.40 -12.52
C VAL A 29 2.85 0.87 -13.70
N MET A 30 3.08 2.08 -14.22
CA MET A 30 2.31 2.64 -15.34
C MET A 30 2.38 1.74 -16.59
N GLY A 31 3.56 1.25 -16.95
CA GLY A 31 3.78 0.42 -18.13
C GLY A 31 3.27 -1.02 -17.99
N SER A 32 3.16 -1.53 -16.75
CA SER A 32 2.63 -2.87 -16.48
C SER A 32 1.13 -2.88 -16.15
N TRP A 33 0.56 -1.72 -15.83
CA TRP A 33 -0.86 -1.56 -15.51
C TRP A 33 -1.72 -1.79 -16.75
N ARG A 34 -2.71 -2.67 -16.61
CA ARG A 34 -3.62 -3.02 -17.70
C ARG A 34 -4.91 -2.20 -17.62
N GLY A 35 -5.36 -1.83 -16.42
CA GLY A 35 -6.46 -0.90 -16.24
C GLY A 35 -7.80 -1.38 -16.80
N PRO A 36 -8.82 -0.51 -16.75
CA PRO A 36 -10.21 -0.91 -16.94
C PRO A 36 -10.59 -1.33 -18.36
N ASN A 37 -9.77 -0.95 -19.35
CA ASN A 37 -10.03 -1.21 -20.77
C ASN A 37 -9.10 -2.28 -21.37
N SER A 38 -8.20 -2.87 -20.59
CA SER A 38 -7.38 -3.96 -21.08
C SER A 38 -8.12 -5.26 -20.86
N SER A 39 -8.77 -5.74 -21.91
CA SER A 39 -9.30 -7.09 -22.03
C SER A 39 -8.17 -8.11 -21.88
N SER A 40 -7.82 -8.49 -20.65
CA SER A 40 -7.05 -9.70 -20.37
C SER A 40 -7.98 -10.91 -20.49
N SER A 41 -8.46 -11.17 -21.70
CA SER A 41 -8.83 -12.52 -22.09
C SER A 41 -7.56 -13.36 -22.12
N GLY A 42 -7.21 -14.01 -21.02
CA GLY A 42 -6.17 -15.05 -21.04
C GLY A 42 -5.24 -15.10 -19.83
N ALA A 43 -5.79 -15.37 -18.64
CA ALA A 43 -5.10 -16.33 -17.79
C ALA A 43 -5.36 -17.74 -18.38
N PRO A 44 -4.36 -18.60 -18.58
CA PRO A 44 -4.61 -19.98 -18.95
C PRO A 44 -5.29 -20.67 -17.76
N GLY A 45 -6.60 -20.83 -17.85
CA GLY A 45 -7.44 -21.43 -16.81
C GLY A 45 -8.58 -20.54 -16.34
N GLY A 46 -9.55 -20.24 -17.22
CA GLY A 46 -10.97 -20.03 -16.91
C GLY A 46 -11.40 -19.06 -15.80
N ALA A 47 -10.52 -18.24 -15.22
CA ALA A 47 -10.90 -17.27 -14.19
C ALA A 47 -11.62 -16.09 -14.84
N ALA A 48 -12.76 -15.73 -14.26
CA ALA A 48 -13.59 -14.60 -14.68
C ALA A 48 -12.75 -13.33 -14.91
N SER A 49 -13.11 -12.57 -15.94
CA SER A 49 -12.52 -11.27 -16.25
C SER A 49 -12.40 -10.42 -14.99
N GLN A 50 -11.17 -10.06 -14.61
CA GLN A 50 -10.94 -9.21 -13.44
C GLN A 50 -11.60 -7.84 -13.66
N PRO A 51 -12.21 -7.25 -12.62
CA PRO A 51 -12.84 -5.96 -12.76
C PRO A 51 -11.79 -4.88 -13.05
N ALA A 52 -12.13 -4.05 -14.01
CA ALA A 52 -11.61 -2.71 -14.21
C ALA A 52 -11.45 -1.95 -12.88
N VAL A 53 -10.23 -1.69 -12.43
CA VAL A 53 -9.96 -0.82 -11.28
C VAL A 53 -9.06 0.33 -11.70
N ASP A 54 -9.30 1.51 -11.12
CA ASP A 54 -8.38 2.64 -11.21
C ASP A 54 -7.35 2.55 -10.08
N TYR A 55 -6.15 3.07 -10.32
CA TYR A 55 -5.09 3.13 -9.32
C TYR A 55 -4.62 4.57 -9.09
N GLU A 56 -4.07 4.79 -7.90
CA GLU A 56 -3.38 6.02 -7.55
C GLU A 56 -1.96 5.72 -7.08
N LEU A 57 -0.99 6.54 -7.51
CA LEU A 57 0.35 6.53 -6.96
C LEU A 57 0.38 7.41 -5.71
N VAL A 58 0.78 6.87 -4.57
CA VAL A 58 0.81 7.59 -3.28
C VAL A 58 2.22 7.63 -2.73
N ALA A 59 2.71 8.83 -2.37
CA ALA A 59 4.00 8.99 -1.72
C ALA A 59 3.82 9.50 -0.30
N ILE A 60 4.08 8.65 0.70
CA ILE A 60 4.14 9.06 2.11
C ILE A 60 5.53 9.64 2.37
N VAL A 61 5.61 10.87 2.84
CA VAL A 61 6.89 11.56 3.02
C VAL A 61 7.10 12.02 4.46
N ALA A 62 8.35 11.89 4.92
CA ALA A 62 8.79 12.46 6.18
C ALA A 62 8.74 14.01 6.15
N ARG A 63 8.72 14.65 7.32
CA ARG A 63 8.58 16.12 7.42
C ARG A 63 9.74 16.88 6.78
N ASN A 64 10.95 16.31 6.86
CA ASN A 64 12.20 16.86 6.33
C ASN A 64 12.32 16.75 4.80
N VAL A 65 11.56 15.87 4.14
CA VAL A 65 11.54 15.77 2.68
C VAL A 65 10.82 16.98 2.13
N THR A 66 11.49 17.92 1.48
CA THR A 66 10.87 19.16 0.98
C THR A 66 11.17 19.38 -0.50
N ALA A 67 12.43 19.21 -0.89
CA ALA A 67 12.90 19.42 -2.26
C ALA A 67 12.37 18.36 -3.23
N SER A 68 12.15 17.13 -2.75
CA SER A 68 11.67 16.01 -3.57
C SER A 68 10.17 16.06 -3.90
N ARG A 69 9.36 16.81 -3.13
CA ARG A 69 7.89 16.78 -3.27
C ARG A 69 7.38 17.28 -4.63
N PRO A 70 7.90 18.37 -5.21
CA PRO A 70 7.49 18.81 -6.55
C PRO A 70 7.76 17.74 -7.62
N VAL A 71 8.92 17.07 -7.54
CA VAL A 71 9.28 15.99 -8.47
C VAL A 71 8.33 14.80 -8.33
N LEU A 72 8.03 14.38 -7.09
CA LEU A 72 7.05 13.31 -6.85
C LEU A 72 5.67 13.63 -7.44
N ARG A 73 5.19 14.87 -7.28
CA ARG A 73 3.92 15.30 -7.89
C ARG A 73 3.99 15.30 -9.41
N PHE A 74 5.11 15.73 -9.98
CA PHE A 74 5.34 15.70 -11.42
C PHE A 74 5.31 14.26 -11.97
N LEU A 75 5.83 13.29 -11.20
CA LEU A 75 5.78 11.86 -11.51
C LEU A 75 4.40 11.22 -11.28
N GLY A 76 3.38 11.99 -10.90
CA GLY A 76 2.02 11.50 -10.71
C GLY A 76 1.69 11.00 -9.29
N TYR A 77 2.60 11.14 -8.32
CA TYR A 77 2.30 10.77 -6.93
C TYR A 77 1.44 11.81 -6.21
N ARG A 78 0.39 11.36 -5.51
CA ARG A 78 -0.23 12.11 -4.41
C ARG A 78 0.69 12.08 -3.20
N VAL A 79 1.27 13.24 -2.89
CA VAL A 79 2.23 13.39 -1.79
C VAL A 79 1.52 13.64 -0.46
N LEU A 80 1.73 12.75 0.51
CA LEU A 80 1.20 12.80 1.86
C LEU A 80 2.33 12.99 2.88
N GLN A 81 2.52 14.21 3.38
CA GLN A 81 3.43 14.43 4.50
C GLN A 81 2.83 13.84 5.78
N ARG A 82 3.61 13.05 6.52
CA ARG A 82 3.19 12.44 7.79
C ARG A 82 4.30 12.52 8.86
N PRO A 83 3.95 12.60 10.16
CA PRO A 83 4.90 12.41 11.24
C PRO A 83 5.24 10.92 11.42
N LEU A 84 6.21 10.60 12.27
CA LEU A 84 6.35 9.22 12.77
C LEU A 84 5.02 8.79 13.42
N PRO A 85 4.46 7.62 13.03
CA PRO A 85 3.20 7.14 13.60
C PRO A 85 3.37 6.64 15.05
N VAL A 86 4.58 6.22 15.42
CA VAL A 86 4.94 5.76 16.75
C VAL A 86 6.31 6.36 17.08
N ALA A 87 6.44 7.06 18.21
CA ALA A 87 7.74 7.53 18.66
C ALA A 87 8.57 6.34 19.14
N VAL A 88 9.89 6.36 18.91
CA VAL A 88 10.79 5.27 19.36
C VAL A 88 10.67 5.03 20.87
N ALA A 89 10.46 6.09 21.66
CA ALA A 89 10.28 6.00 23.10
C ALA A 89 9.01 5.23 23.53
N ASP A 90 7.99 5.18 22.67
CA ASP A 90 6.71 4.49 22.91
C ASP A 90 6.74 3.02 22.47
N ILE A 91 7.78 2.61 21.73
CA ILE A 91 7.99 1.21 21.38
C ILE A 91 8.36 0.45 22.66
N ALA A 92 7.71 -0.70 22.87
CA ALA A 92 8.01 -1.59 23.99
C ALA A 92 9.53 -1.89 24.05
N PRO A 93 10.15 -1.92 25.24
CA PRO A 93 11.56 -2.22 25.38
C PRO A 93 11.96 -3.55 24.71
N GLY A 94 13.16 -3.59 24.12
CA GLY A 94 13.71 -4.78 23.48
C GLY A 94 14.22 -4.52 22.06
N PHE A 95 14.35 -5.60 21.29
CA PHE A 95 15.12 -5.64 20.04
C PHE A 95 14.81 -4.49 19.07
N LEU A 96 13.53 -4.17 18.84
CA LEU A 96 13.15 -3.12 17.89
C LEU A 96 13.52 -1.73 18.41
N ARG A 97 13.11 -1.38 19.63
CA ARG A 97 13.39 -0.08 20.26
C ARG A 97 14.88 0.22 20.29
N ASP A 98 15.69 -0.78 20.65
CA ASP A 98 17.13 -0.63 20.84
C ASP A 98 17.91 -0.46 19.53
N ARG A 99 17.29 -0.78 18.39
CA ARG A 99 17.99 -0.86 17.09
C ARG A 99 17.44 0.07 16.03
N ILE A 100 16.15 0.38 16.05
CA ILE A 100 15.49 1.05 14.93
C ILE A 100 16.07 2.44 14.64
N ALA A 101 16.53 3.16 15.67
CA ALA A 101 17.13 4.48 15.50
C ALA A 101 18.51 4.44 14.80
N ALA A 102 19.23 3.32 14.88
CA ALA A 102 20.63 3.20 14.47
C ALA A 102 20.85 2.26 13.28
N ARG A 103 19.79 1.80 12.61
CA ARG A 103 19.87 0.79 11.54
C ARG A 103 19.17 1.24 10.26
N GLY A 104 19.67 0.76 9.13
CA GLY A 104 19.11 1.01 7.79
C GLY A 104 19.47 2.38 7.20
N CYS A 105 18.94 2.65 6.01
CA CYS A 105 19.09 3.94 5.31
C CYS A 105 18.33 5.10 5.99
N CYS A 106 17.40 4.74 6.86
CA CYS A 106 16.17 5.48 7.10
C CYS A 106 15.80 5.54 8.60
N GLY A 107 16.46 4.77 9.47
CA GLY A 107 16.30 4.85 10.91
C GLY A 107 14.84 4.65 11.37
N ALA A 108 14.40 5.47 12.32
CA ALA A 108 13.02 5.45 12.81
C ALA A 108 11.98 5.82 11.73
N ASP A 109 12.37 6.59 10.70
CA ASP A 109 11.47 6.99 9.61
C ASP A 109 11.03 5.79 8.75
N GLU A 110 11.66 4.63 8.91
CA GLU A 110 11.16 3.36 8.39
C GLU A 110 9.71 3.07 8.84
N LEU A 111 9.33 3.52 10.05
CA LEU A 111 7.98 3.37 10.58
C LEU A 111 6.92 4.17 9.80
N LEU A 112 7.30 5.11 8.94
CA LEU A 112 6.35 5.82 8.08
C LEU A 112 5.59 4.87 7.15
N LYS A 113 6.17 3.69 6.84
CA LYS A 113 5.50 2.59 6.14
C LYS A 113 4.16 2.21 6.77
N LEU A 114 4.03 2.33 8.09
CA LEU A 114 2.80 2.01 8.81
C LEU A 114 1.62 2.94 8.45
N TRP A 115 1.87 4.15 7.94
CA TRP A 115 0.79 5.02 7.46
C TRP A 115 0.04 4.44 6.27
N ALA A 116 0.61 3.48 5.53
CA ALA A 116 -0.11 2.79 4.46
C ALA A 116 -1.38 2.09 4.97
N TYR A 117 -1.38 1.58 6.21
CA TYR A 117 -2.56 0.96 6.84
C TYR A 117 -3.68 1.96 7.15
N SER A 118 -3.39 3.27 7.15
CA SER A 118 -4.38 4.31 7.43
C SER A 118 -5.11 4.84 6.20
N LEU A 119 -4.68 4.46 5.00
CA LEU A 119 -5.23 4.96 3.74
C LEU A 119 -6.55 4.26 3.39
N ALA A 120 -7.54 4.41 4.27
CA ALA A 120 -8.83 3.73 4.22
C ALA A 120 -9.72 4.20 3.05
N GLU A 121 -9.34 5.27 2.34
CA GLU A 121 -10.01 5.66 1.10
C GLU A 121 -9.77 4.67 -0.05
N TYR A 122 -8.71 3.85 0.02
CA TYR A 122 -8.44 2.83 -0.98
C TYR A 122 -8.95 1.47 -0.49
N SER A 123 -9.49 0.69 -1.43
CA SER A 123 -9.92 -0.68 -1.15
C SER A 123 -8.75 -1.60 -0.78
N ARG A 124 -7.57 -1.31 -1.32
CA ARG A 124 -6.31 -2.02 -1.04
C ARG A 124 -5.12 -1.15 -1.44
N VAL A 125 -4.05 -1.29 -0.67
CA VAL A 125 -2.79 -0.58 -0.87
C VAL A 125 -1.66 -1.61 -1.04
N LEU A 126 -0.92 -1.50 -2.13
CA LEU A 126 0.36 -2.18 -2.31
C LEU A 126 1.48 -1.20 -1.91
N LEU A 127 2.07 -1.43 -0.74
CA LEU A 127 3.24 -0.70 -0.30
C LEU A 127 4.49 -1.35 -0.90
N LEU A 128 5.24 -0.59 -1.70
CA LEU A 128 6.46 -1.04 -2.35
C LEU A 128 7.63 -0.18 -1.91
N ASP A 129 8.78 -0.84 -1.69
CA ASP A 129 10.01 -0.11 -1.45
C ASP A 129 10.53 0.49 -2.76
N MET A 130 11.16 1.65 -2.68
CA MET A 130 11.63 2.40 -3.86
C MET A 130 12.81 1.73 -4.57
N ASP A 131 13.39 0.67 -3.99
CA ASP A 131 14.38 -0.22 -4.60
C ASP A 131 13.76 -1.49 -5.20
N SER A 132 12.43 -1.54 -5.30
CA SER A 132 11.69 -2.58 -6.03
C SER A 132 11.47 -2.20 -7.49
N LEU A 133 11.33 -3.21 -8.34
CA LEU A 133 11.00 -3.04 -9.76
C LEU A 133 9.83 -3.95 -10.15
N VAL A 134 8.79 -3.37 -10.76
CA VAL A 134 7.64 -4.10 -11.27
C VAL A 134 7.92 -4.57 -12.69
N LEU A 135 8.07 -5.87 -12.88
CA LEU A 135 8.36 -6.46 -14.20
C LEU A 135 7.12 -6.90 -14.96
N ARG A 136 6.03 -7.16 -14.24
CA ARG A 136 4.77 -7.68 -14.77
C ARG A 136 3.61 -7.09 -13.97
N ASN A 137 2.44 -7.09 -14.59
CA ASN A 137 1.20 -6.66 -13.97
C ASN A 137 0.97 -7.36 -12.60
N LEU A 138 0.56 -6.59 -11.60
CA LEU A 138 0.34 -7.05 -10.22
C LEU A 138 -1.14 -7.04 -9.83
N ASP A 139 -2.07 -6.97 -10.80
CA ASP A 139 -3.51 -6.78 -10.53
C ASP A 139 -4.08 -7.91 -9.67
N GLU A 140 -3.57 -9.14 -9.84
CA GLU A 140 -3.93 -10.29 -9.02
C GLU A 140 -3.71 -10.06 -7.52
N LEU A 141 -2.69 -9.28 -7.15
CA LEU A 141 -2.42 -8.95 -5.75
C LEU A 141 -3.50 -8.02 -5.17
N PHE A 142 -4.28 -7.33 -6.00
CA PHE A 142 -5.42 -6.55 -5.54
C PHE A 142 -6.69 -7.38 -5.32
N PHE A 143 -6.79 -8.55 -5.95
CA PHE A 143 -7.96 -9.42 -5.89
C PHE A 143 -7.75 -10.71 -5.11
N ALA A 144 -6.50 -11.05 -4.79
CA ALA A 144 -6.16 -12.19 -3.94
C ALA A 144 -6.89 -12.10 -2.58
N ASN A 145 -7.36 -13.24 -2.06
CA ASN A 145 -8.05 -13.35 -0.77
C ASN A 145 -9.35 -12.53 -0.63
N ARG A 146 -10.00 -12.13 -1.72
CA ARG A 146 -11.38 -11.65 -1.62
C ARG A 146 -12.22 -12.82 -1.09
N PRO A 147 -12.91 -12.71 0.06
CA PRO A 147 -13.84 -13.76 0.46
C PRO A 147 -14.80 -13.97 -0.70
N ALA A 148 -15.02 -15.22 -1.09
CA ALA A 148 -16.00 -15.55 -2.12
C ALA A 148 -17.27 -14.78 -1.77
N ALA A 149 -17.79 -14.00 -2.73
CA ALA A 149 -19.03 -13.26 -2.53
C ALA A 149 -20.01 -14.22 -1.87
N ALA A 150 -20.54 -13.85 -0.71
CA ALA A 150 -21.46 -14.69 0.03
C ALA A 150 -22.65 -14.96 -0.90
N GLY A 151 -22.59 -16.08 -1.63
CA GLY A 151 -23.73 -16.63 -2.32
C GLY A 151 -24.79 -16.77 -1.24
N GLY A 152 -26.00 -16.28 -1.52
CA GLY A 152 -27.12 -16.19 -0.58
C GLY A 152 -27.65 -17.54 -0.09
N GLY A 153 -26.77 -18.41 0.41
CA GLY A 153 -27.10 -19.54 1.25
C GLY A 153 -27.32 -19.00 2.66
N ARG A 154 -28.55 -19.15 3.16
CA ARG A 154 -28.93 -18.85 4.54
C ARG A 154 -27.84 -19.33 5.50
N VAL A 155 -27.21 -18.40 6.20
CA VAL A 155 -26.41 -18.72 7.39
C VAL A 155 -27.38 -19.35 8.39
N ARG A 156 -27.34 -20.68 8.55
CA ARG A 156 -27.91 -21.32 9.74
C ARG A 156 -27.09 -20.79 10.92
N GLY A 157 -27.75 -20.02 11.79
CA GLY A 157 -27.13 -19.33 12.90
C GLY A 157 -26.28 -20.27 13.76
N LEU A 158 -25.03 -19.90 13.97
CA LEU A 158 -24.36 -20.23 15.21
C LEU A 158 -24.77 -19.17 16.22
N ALA A 159 -25.48 -19.62 17.24
CA ALA A 159 -25.88 -18.80 18.37
C ALA A 159 -24.68 -18.07 18.97
N ALA A 160 -24.85 -16.78 19.21
CA ALA A 160 -23.96 -15.98 20.03
C ALA A 160 -23.93 -16.60 21.44
N ALA A 161 -22.80 -17.18 21.82
CA ALA A 161 -22.51 -17.43 23.22
C ALA A 161 -22.08 -16.10 23.83
N ALA A 162 -22.95 -15.57 24.68
CA ALA A 162 -22.82 -14.29 25.35
C ALA A 162 -21.56 -14.22 26.21
N LEU A 163 -20.91 -13.06 26.14
CA LEU A 163 -19.90 -12.60 27.05
C LEU A 163 -20.58 -12.21 28.37
N THR A 164 -20.63 -13.10 29.35
CA THR A 164 -20.98 -12.77 30.74
C THR A 164 -20.25 -13.66 31.74
N ALA A 165 -19.21 -13.10 32.36
CA ALA A 165 -18.75 -13.31 33.74
C ALA A 165 -17.76 -12.15 33.99
N ALA A 166 -18.15 -11.02 34.56
CA ALA A 166 -18.51 -10.75 35.95
C ALA A 166 -17.29 -10.81 36.90
N GLU A 167 -17.05 -9.62 37.50
CA GLU A 167 -16.34 -9.30 38.75
C GLU A 167 -14.80 -9.40 38.81
#